data_AF-A0A2L0CQ26-F1
#
_entry.id   AF-A0A2L0CQ26-F1
#
_cell.length_a   1.000
_cell.length_b   1.000
_cell.length_c   1.000
_cell.angle_alpha   90.00
_cell.angle_beta   90.00
_cell.angle_gamma   90.00
#
_symmetry.space_group_name_H-M   'P 1'
#
loop_
_entity.id
_entity.type
_entity.pdbx_description
1 polymer ?
#
loop_
_entity_poly.entity_id
_entity_poly.type
_entity_poly.pdbx_seq_one_letter_code
_entity_poly.pdbx_strand_id
1 'polypeptide(L)'
;FKAIGTTLAGISQCGAWGCFDEFNRIDVSVLSVISTQLQTIRSALMNKLEKFLFEGQEISLDSKVGIFITMNPGYAGRTELPESVKALFRPVVCIVPDLEMICLISLFSDGFLQAKVLAKKMTVLYKLAREQLSKQFHYDWGLRALNSVLRMAGVFKRASPDIPESLVLMRALRDMNYPKFVFEDVPLFLGLIRDLFPGMDCPRVGYPDFNAAAEKALGNHAYIILPFQVDKVVQMYETMMTRHSTMIVGPTGGGKTVVINTLAEAQIIMGIPTKITTLNPKACSVIELYGILDPVSRDWTDGLLSCIFREMNKPTERLERRYVMFDGDIDALWIEN
;
A
#
# COMPACT_ATOMS: atom_id res chain seq x y z
N PHE A 1 6.76 6.37 25.52
CA PHE A 1 8.11 5.84 25.82
C PHE A 1 8.09 4.45 26.47
N LYS A 2 7.35 4.19 27.56
CA LYS A 2 7.35 2.88 28.26
C LYS A 2 7.06 1.67 27.34
N ALA A 3 6.09 1.79 26.43
CA ALA A 3 5.78 0.72 25.46
C ALA A 3 6.95 0.40 24.52
N ILE A 4 7.66 1.45 24.06
CA ILE A 4 8.87 1.28 23.24
C ILE A 4 9.99 0.66 24.08
N GLY A 5 10.16 1.07 25.34
CA GLY A 5 11.09 0.44 26.28
C GLY A 5 10.82 -1.06 26.42
N THR A 6 9.57 -1.48 26.62
CA THR A 6 9.20 -2.91 26.67
C THR A 6 9.54 -3.64 25.36
N THR A 7 9.29 -3.01 24.21
CA THR A 7 9.63 -3.56 22.90
C THR A 7 11.14 -3.72 22.72
N LEU A 8 11.92 -2.69 23.08
CA LEU A 8 13.38 -2.71 23.03
C LEU A 8 13.98 -3.75 23.99
N ALA A 9 13.42 -3.89 25.19
CA ALA A 9 13.82 -4.93 26.14
C ALA A 9 13.55 -6.33 25.58
N GLY A 10 12.40 -6.54 24.93
CA GLY A 10 12.07 -7.80 24.27
C GLY A 10 13.04 -8.12 23.13
N ILE A 11 13.30 -7.15 22.25
CA ILE A 11 14.21 -7.29 21.10
C ILE A 11 15.66 -7.55 21.56
N SER A 12 16.11 -6.87 22.62
CA SER A 12 17.45 -7.06 23.20
C SER A 12 17.65 -8.45 23.79
N GLN A 13 16.62 -9.02 24.42
CA GLN A 13 16.68 -10.35 25.01
C GLN A 13 16.58 -11.46 23.96
N CYS A 14 15.83 -11.26 22.88
CA CYS A 14 15.67 -12.28 21.84
C CYS A 14 16.74 -12.22 20.74
N GLY A 15 17.53 -11.14 20.67
CA GLY A 15 18.56 -10.98 19.62
C GLY A 15 17.99 -10.70 18.24
N ALA A 16 16.75 -10.20 18.15
CA ALA A 16 16.11 -9.89 16.87
C ALA A 16 16.54 -8.53 16.31
N TRP A 17 16.21 -8.30 15.04
CA TRP A 17 16.39 -7.00 14.39
C TRP A 17 15.05 -6.26 14.38
N GLY A 18 15.00 -5.12 15.07
CA GLY A 18 13.86 -4.21 15.05
C GLY A 18 14.06 -3.14 13.98
N CYS A 19 13.18 -3.09 12.99
CA CYS A 19 13.08 -1.98 12.04
C CYS A 19 11.85 -1.14 12.39
N PHE A 20 12.08 0.04 12.96
CA PHE A 20 11.01 0.96 13.33
C PHE A 20 10.73 1.90 12.16
N ASP A 21 9.61 1.64 11.47
CA ASP A 21 9.19 2.42 10.32
C ASP A 21 8.60 3.78 10.77
N GLU A 22 8.81 4.84 9.98
CA GLU A 22 8.30 6.20 10.25
C GLU A 22 8.62 6.76 11.64
N PHE A 23 9.82 6.48 12.14
CA PHE A 23 10.24 6.79 13.52
C PHE A 23 10.13 8.28 13.89
N ASN A 24 10.14 9.16 12.88
CA ASN A 24 10.03 10.60 13.02
C ASN A 24 8.58 11.14 13.15
N ARG A 25 7.60 10.26 13.37
CA ARG A 25 6.23 10.64 13.79
C ARG A 25 6.04 10.60 15.30
N ILE A 26 7.01 10.06 16.03
CA ILE A 26 6.98 10.03 17.49
C ILE A 26 7.19 11.45 18.03
N ASP A 27 6.43 11.80 19.08
CA ASP A 27 6.57 13.08 19.77
C ASP A 27 8.01 13.30 20.28
N VAL A 28 8.49 14.53 20.15
CA VAL A 28 9.88 14.91 20.48
C VAL A 28 10.22 14.63 21.95
N SER A 29 9.26 14.84 22.87
CA SER A 29 9.45 14.55 24.29
C SER A 29 9.69 13.06 24.55
N VAL A 30 8.99 12.20 23.79
CA VAL A 30 9.12 10.74 23.87
C VAL A 30 10.44 10.28 23.26
N LEU A 31 10.85 10.87 22.14
CA LEU A 31 12.13 10.59 21.47
C LEU A 31 13.33 10.86 22.40
N SER A 32 13.28 11.92 23.19
CA SER A 32 14.36 12.22 24.15
C SER A 32 14.56 11.11 25.18
N VAL A 33 13.48 10.49 25.67
CA VAL A 33 13.57 9.35 26.61
C VAL A 33 14.07 8.09 25.90
N ILE A 34 13.59 7.85 24.67
CA ILE A 34 14.05 6.72 23.85
C ILE A 34 15.55 6.83 23.54
N SER A 35 16.08 8.04 23.37
CA SER A 35 17.51 8.28 23.20
C SER A 35 18.33 7.66 24.34
N THR A 36 17.88 7.82 25.59
CA THR A 36 18.55 7.23 26.76
C THR A 36 18.46 5.71 26.73
N GLN A 37 17.30 5.16 26.38
CA GLN A 37 17.10 3.71 26.25
C GLN A 37 18.03 3.09 25.21
N LEU A 38 18.09 3.69 24.02
CA LEU A 38 18.98 3.27 22.94
C LEU A 38 20.46 3.39 23.32
N GLN A 39 20.84 4.47 24.00
CA GLN A 39 22.21 4.67 24.47
C GLN A 39 22.62 3.59 25.50
N THR A 40 21.72 3.20 26.40
CA THR A 40 21.96 2.11 27.36
C THR A 40 22.20 0.78 26.66
N ILE A 41 21.37 0.42 25.68
CA ILE A 41 21.53 -0.81 24.87
C ILE A 41 22.84 -0.77 24.09
N ARG A 42 23.13 0.36 23.41
CA ARG A 42 24.38 0.55 22.67
C ARG A 42 25.61 0.40 23.56
N SER A 43 25.58 0.97 24.76
CA SER A 43 26.70 0.89 25.71
C SER A 43 26.91 -0.54 26.20
N ALA A 44 25.84 -1.28 26.46
CA ALA A 44 25.92 -2.70 26.84
C ALA A 44 26.51 -3.55 25.71
N LEU A 45 26.13 -3.30 24.45
CA LEU A 45 26.69 -3.95 23.27
C LEU A 45 28.19 -3.65 23.09
N MET A 46 28.59 -2.38 23.22
CA MET A 46 30.00 -1.98 23.08
C MET A 46 30.89 -2.62 24.14
N ASN A 47 30.39 -2.75 25.37
CA ASN A 47 31.09 -3.40 26.47
C ASN A 47 30.95 -4.93 26.47
N LYS A 48 30.23 -5.51 25.50
CA LYS A 48 29.99 -6.96 25.37
C LYS A 48 29.42 -7.60 26.63
N LEU A 49 28.47 -6.91 27.27
CA LEU A 49 27.80 -7.42 28.46
C LEU A 49 26.81 -8.54 28.09
N GLU A 50 26.72 -9.58 28.93
CA GLU A 50 25.68 -10.62 28.79
C GLU A 50 24.36 -10.24 29.48
N LYS A 51 24.46 -9.37 30.50
CA LYS A 51 23.33 -8.79 31.22
C LYS A 51 23.61 -7.33 31.50
N PHE A 52 22.56 -6.51 31.49
CA PHE A 52 22.68 -5.09 31.78
C PHE A 52 21.40 -4.56 32.45
N LEU A 53 21.56 -3.46 33.17
CA LEU A 53 20.44 -2.76 33.80
C LEU A 53 19.72 -1.90 32.75
N PHE A 54 18.44 -2.20 32.50
CA PHE A 54 17.59 -1.47 31.57
C PHE A 54 16.26 -1.13 32.24
N GLU A 55 15.89 0.15 32.27
CA GLU A 55 14.64 0.65 32.90
C GLU A 55 14.44 0.13 34.35
N GLY A 56 15.54 -0.03 35.10
CA GLY A 56 15.52 -0.50 36.49
C GLY A 56 15.43 -2.02 36.67
N GLN A 57 15.47 -2.80 35.59
CA GLN A 57 15.50 -4.27 35.64
C GLN A 57 16.77 -4.80 34.99
N GLU A 58 17.38 -5.82 35.58
CA GLU A 58 18.49 -6.53 34.94
C GLU A 58 17.92 -7.49 33.88
N ILE A 59 18.27 -7.24 32.61
CA ILE A 59 17.82 -8.05 31.48
C ILE A 59 19.02 -8.72 30.80
N SER A 60 18.78 -9.86 30.17
CA SER A 60 19.78 -10.50 29.31
C SER A 60 19.95 -9.73 28.00
N LEU A 61 21.15 -9.78 27.43
CA LEU A 61 21.48 -9.16 26.15
C LEU A 61 22.00 -10.22 25.19
N ASP A 62 21.31 -10.39 24.06
CA ASP A 62 21.85 -11.11 22.92
C ASP A 62 22.57 -10.13 21.99
N SER A 63 23.87 -10.37 21.78
CA SER A 63 24.75 -9.58 20.91
C SER A 63 24.28 -9.45 19.44
N LYS A 64 23.36 -10.30 18.99
CA LYS A 64 22.81 -10.29 17.62
C LYS A 64 21.77 -9.19 17.40
N VAL A 65 21.30 -8.55 18.47
CA VAL A 65 20.28 -7.50 18.40
C VAL A 65 20.69 -6.39 17.41
N GLY A 66 19.71 -5.97 16.59
CA GLY A 66 19.87 -4.88 15.64
C GLY A 66 18.72 -3.89 15.77
N ILE A 67 19.02 -2.59 15.76
CA ILE A 67 18.00 -1.54 15.82
C ILE A 67 18.19 -0.63 14.61
N PHE A 68 17.16 -0.56 13.79
CA PHE A 68 17.11 0.25 12.57
C PHE A 68 15.87 1.13 12.62
N ILE A 69 16.00 2.32 12.04
CA ILE A 69 14.89 3.26 11.89
C ILE A 69 14.79 3.67 10.44
N THR A 70 13.57 3.91 9.98
CA THR A 70 13.33 4.62 8.73
C THR A 70 12.66 5.96 9.05
N MET A 71 12.87 6.93 8.16
CA MET A 71 12.23 8.22 8.24
C MET A 71 12.12 8.78 6.83
N ASN A 72 11.02 9.47 6.51
CA ASN A 72 11.00 10.29 5.29
C ASN A 72 10.87 11.77 5.68
N PRO A 73 11.97 12.54 5.60
CA PRO A 73 11.98 13.97 5.89
C PRO A 73 11.04 14.76 4.96
N GLY A 74 10.53 15.90 5.42
CA GLY A 74 9.78 16.85 4.59
C GLY A 74 8.31 16.52 4.32
N TYR A 75 7.78 15.43 4.86
CA TYR A 75 6.36 15.11 4.81
C TYR A 75 5.59 15.74 5.98
N ALA A 76 4.31 16.07 5.76
CA ALA A 76 3.45 16.67 6.77
C ALA A 76 3.30 15.75 8.01
N GLY A 77 3.25 16.34 9.20
CA GLY A 77 3.10 15.59 10.45
C GLY A 77 4.37 14.88 10.92
N ARG A 78 5.52 15.10 10.28
CA ARG A 78 6.81 14.51 10.66
C ARG A 78 7.74 15.55 11.27
N THR A 79 8.38 15.19 12.38
CA THR A 79 9.34 16.05 13.08
C THR A 79 10.77 15.70 12.64
N GLU A 80 11.70 16.64 12.81
CA GLU A 80 13.11 16.27 12.75
C GLU A 80 13.51 15.53 14.02
N LEU A 81 14.37 14.52 13.88
CA LEU A 81 14.90 13.81 15.04
C LEU A 81 15.79 14.76 15.87
N PRO A 82 15.74 14.70 17.21
CA PRO A 82 16.70 15.37 18.06
C PRO A 82 18.15 14.94 17.75
N GLU A 83 19.11 15.86 17.87
CA GLU A 83 20.53 15.56 17.64
C GLU A 83 21.05 14.44 18.54
N SER A 84 20.54 14.35 19.77
CA SER A 84 20.85 13.25 20.70
C SER A 84 20.51 11.88 20.13
N VAL A 85 19.37 11.76 19.43
CA VAL A 85 18.95 10.52 18.77
C VAL A 85 19.74 10.31 17.49
N LYS A 86 19.92 11.35 16.67
CA LYS A 86 20.71 11.25 15.42
C LYS A 86 22.13 10.74 15.67
N ALA A 87 22.78 11.16 16.76
CA ALA A 87 24.13 10.73 17.15
C ALA A 87 24.23 9.22 17.48
N LEU A 88 23.11 8.53 17.70
CA LEU A 88 23.07 7.08 17.95
C LEU A 88 23.03 6.25 16.67
N PHE A 89 22.64 6.86 15.55
CA PHE A 89 22.44 6.17 14.29
C PHE A 89 23.48 6.59 13.25
N ARG A 90 23.75 5.65 12.33
CA ARG A 90 24.51 5.97 11.12
C ARG A 90 23.50 6.26 10.00
N PRO A 91 23.46 7.49 9.44
CA PRO A 91 22.52 7.80 8.38
C PRO A 91 22.90 7.09 7.09
N VAL A 92 21.89 6.60 6.36
CA VAL A 92 22.00 6.11 5.00
C VAL A 92 20.94 6.85 4.17
N VAL A 93 21.38 7.47 3.07
CA VAL A 93 20.52 8.32 2.26
C VAL A 93 20.11 7.56 1.00
N CYS A 94 18.82 7.23 0.88
CA CYS A 94 18.24 6.50 -0.24
C CYS A 94 17.36 7.43 -1.10
N ILE A 95 17.96 8.28 -1.94
CA ILE A 95 17.21 9.32 -2.68
C ILE A 95 16.59 8.79 -3.98
N VAL A 96 17.39 8.23 -4.88
CA VAL A 96 16.93 7.86 -6.23
C VAL A 96 17.27 6.39 -6.50
N PRO A 97 16.27 5.51 -6.61
CA PRO A 97 16.49 4.13 -7.04
C PRO A 97 16.71 4.04 -8.56
N ASP A 98 17.52 3.08 -9.00
CA ASP A 98 17.63 2.75 -10.42
C ASP A 98 16.42 1.92 -10.87
N LEU A 99 15.42 2.62 -11.42
CA LEU A 99 14.17 2.00 -11.87
C LEU A 99 14.37 1.07 -13.07
N GLU A 100 15.34 1.34 -13.95
CA GLU A 100 15.56 0.52 -15.15
C GLU A 100 16.16 -0.83 -14.77
N MET A 101 17.14 -0.83 -13.87
CA MET A 101 17.74 -2.05 -13.35
C MET A 101 16.73 -2.90 -12.57
N ILE A 102 15.88 -2.27 -11.75
CA ILE A 102 14.81 -2.98 -11.01
C ILE A 102 13.79 -3.61 -11.99
N CYS A 103 13.34 -2.87 -13.00
CA CYS A 103 12.46 -3.39 -14.04
C CYS A 103 13.08 -4.58 -14.77
N LEU A 104 14.34 -4.45 -15.19
CA LEU A 104 15.07 -5.48 -15.92
C LEU A 104 15.13 -6.77 -15.11
N ILE A 105 15.57 -6.70 -13.84
CA ILE A 105 15.72 -7.89 -12.99
C ILE A 105 14.36 -8.52 -12.69
N SER A 106 13.34 -7.70 -12.42
CA SER A 106 11.99 -8.20 -12.12
C SER A 106 11.39 -8.93 -13.32
N LEU A 107 11.41 -8.32 -14.52
CA LEU A 107 10.92 -8.95 -15.74
C LEU A 107 11.71 -10.23 -16.05
N PHE A 108 13.03 -10.20 -15.91
CA PHE A 108 13.85 -11.38 -16.14
C PHE A 108 13.50 -12.51 -15.15
N SER A 109 13.24 -12.20 -13.88
CA SER A 109 12.84 -13.18 -12.87
C SER A 109 11.46 -13.81 -13.14
N ASP A 110 10.56 -13.09 -13.80
CA ASP A 110 9.25 -13.60 -14.26
C ASP A 110 9.33 -14.36 -15.60
N GLY A 111 10.54 -14.54 -16.16
CA GLY A 111 10.77 -15.34 -17.37
C GLY A 111 10.67 -14.58 -18.70
N PHE A 112 10.75 -13.25 -18.68
CA PHE A 112 10.77 -12.45 -19.91
C PHE A 112 12.15 -12.52 -20.58
N LEU A 113 12.20 -12.95 -21.83
CA LEU A 113 13.42 -13.03 -22.64
C LEU A 113 13.87 -11.65 -23.15
N GLN A 114 12.92 -10.74 -23.42
CA GLN A 114 13.17 -9.39 -23.92
C GLN A 114 13.24 -8.35 -22.80
N ALA A 115 13.48 -8.77 -21.55
CA ALA A 115 13.43 -7.94 -20.34
C ALA A 115 14.22 -6.62 -20.46
N LYS A 116 15.39 -6.61 -21.11
CA LYS A 116 16.22 -5.40 -21.29
C LYS A 116 15.53 -4.31 -22.11
N VAL A 117 14.94 -4.68 -23.25
CA VAL A 117 14.24 -3.72 -24.11
C VAL A 117 12.96 -3.25 -23.44
N LEU A 118 12.24 -4.18 -22.80
CA LEU A 118 10.98 -3.92 -22.12
C LEU A 118 11.13 -3.02 -20.89
N ALA A 119 12.18 -3.22 -20.09
CA ALA A 119 12.50 -2.37 -18.94
C ALA A 119 12.74 -0.92 -19.36
N LYS A 120 13.54 -0.71 -20.41
CA LYS A 120 13.78 0.62 -20.97
C LYS A 120 12.51 1.28 -21.50
N LYS A 121 11.64 0.55 -22.20
CA LYS A 121 10.35 1.08 -22.67
C LYS A 121 9.47 1.51 -21.49
N MET A 122 9.40 0.70 -20.44
CA MET A 122 8.61 0.99 -19.25
C MET A 122 9.10 2.24 -18.51
N THR A 123 10.41 2.37 -18.27
CA THR A 123 10.96 3.55 -17.59
C THR A 123 10.81 4.82 -18.42
N VAL A 124 11.02 4.73 -19.74
CA VAL A 124 10.78 5.86 -20.65
C VAL A 124 9.30 6.27 -20.64
N LEU A 125 8.35 5.32 -20.67
CA LEU A 125 6.93 5.64 -20.58
C LEU A 125 6.61 6.44 -19.31
N TYR A 126 7.08 5.96 -18.15
CA TYR A 126 6.80 6.61 -16.86
C TYR A 126 7.44 8.00 -16.79
N LYS A 127 8.65 8.16 -17.36
CA LYS A 127 9.30 9.46 -17.47
C LYS A 127 8.49 10.42 -18.35
N LEU A 128 8.11 9.99 -19.55
CA LEU A 128 7.33 10.81 -20.49
C LEU A 128 5.95 11.15 -19.92
N ALA A 129 5.27 10.19 -19.30
CA ALA A 129 3.96 10.41 -18.71
C ALA A 129 4.02 11.40 -17.53
N ARG A 130 5.08 11.37 -16.72
CA ARG A 130 5.33 12.36 -15.67
C ARG A 130 5.58 13.77 -16.22
N GLU A 131 6.22 13.88 -17.38
CA GLU A 131 6.60 15.16 -17.99
C GLU A 131 5.48 15.78 -18.84
N GLN A 132 4.64 14.95 -19.49
CA GLN A 132 3.66 15.40 -20.48
C GLN A 132 2.21 15.39 -19.99
N LEU A 133 1.85 14.53 -19.03
CA LEU A 133 0.48 14.51 -18.49
C LEU A 133 0.27 15.63 -17.48
N SER A 134 -0.99 15.94 -17.20
CA SER A 134 -1.33 16.97 -16.22
C SER A 134 -0.83 16.59 -14.80
N LYS A 135 -0.50 17.61 -14.01
CA LYS A 135 -0.02 17.42 -12.63
C LYS A 135 -1.19 17.17 -11.68
N GLN A 136 -1.62 15.92 -11.57
CA GLN A 136 -2.66 15.51 -10.63
C GLN A 136 -2.06 15.01 -9.29
N PHE A 137 -2.71 15.34 -8.17
CA PHE A 137 -2.27 14.90 -6.84
C PHE A 137 -2.26 13.39 -6.64
N HIS A 138 -3.13 12.66 -7.36
CA HIS A 138 -3.28 11.22 -7.24
C HIS A 138 -2.40 10.43 -8.25
N TYR A 139 -1.61 11.11 -9.08
CA TYR A 139 -0.69 10.44 -10.00
C TYR A 139 0.57 9.99 -9.26
N ASP A 140 0.83 8.69 -9.32
CA ASP A 140 2.01 8.05 -8.73
C ASP A 140 2.85 7.41 -9.84
N TRP A 141 4.02 8.01 -10.09
CA TRP A 141 5.05 7.53 -11.00
C TRP A 141 6.24 6.90 -10.26
N GLY A 142 6.09 6.65 -8.96
CA GLY A 142 7.14 6.10 -8.11
C GLY A 142 7.30 4.58 -8.22
N LEU A 143 8.24 4.06 -7.42
CA LEU A 143 8.59 2.64 -7.42
C LEU A 143 7.42 1.71 -7.05
N ARG A 144 6.48 2.15 -6.20
CA ARG A 144 5.30 1.35 -5.82
C ARG A 144 4.36 1.13 -7.01
N ALA A 145 4.08 2.17 -7.79
CA ALA A 145 3.30 2.05 -9.01
C ALA A 145 3.97 1.13 -10.02
N LEU A 146 5.27 1.31 -10.22
CA LEU A 146 6.09 0.48 -11.12
C LEU A 146 6.09 -1.00 -10.70
N ASN A 147 6.32 -1.31 -9.43
CA ASN A 147 6.28 -2.67 -8.89
C ASN A 147 4.90 -3.34 -9.04
N SER A 148 3.82 -2.55 -8.96
CA SER A 148 2.46 -3.06 -9.17
C SER A 148 2.30 -3.56 -10.61
N VAL A 149 2.79 -2.79 -11.59
CA VAL A 149 2.73 -3.15 -13.02
C VAL A 149 3.60 -4.36 -13.33
N LEU A 150 4.82 -4.42 -12.80
CA LEU A 150 5.71 -5.56 -12.99
C LEU A 150 5.07 -6.86 -12.48
N ARG A 151 4.49 -6.83 -11.28
CA ARG A 151 3.76 -7.99 -10.71
C ARG A 151 2.62 -8.44 -11.62
N MET A 152 1.84 -7.51 -12.14
CA MET A 152 0.74 -7.82 -13.05
C MET A 152 1.23 -8.39 -14.39
N ALA A 153 2.31 -7.82 -14.94
CA ALA A 153 2.94 -8.35 -16.16
C ALA A 153 3.39 -9.80 -15.98
N GLY A 154 3.98 -10.15 -14.83
CA GLY A 154 4.32 -11.53 -14.49
C GLY A 154 3.10 -12.46 -14.41
N VAL A 155 2.00 -12.00 -13.80
CA VAL A 155 0.73 -12.77 -13.77
C VAL A 155 0.20 -13.00 -15.18
N PHE A 156 0.16 -11.97 -16.02
CA PHE A 156 -0.29 -12.09 -17.41
C PHE A 156 0.61 -12.99 -18.25
N LYS A 157 1.93 -12.94 -18.05
CA LYS A 157 2.87 -13.83 -18.76
C LYS A 157 2.63 -15.29 -18.40
N ARG A 158 2.38 -15.61 -17.13
CA ARG A 158 2.04 -16.98 -16.69
C ARG A 158 0.69 -17.45 -17.21
N ALA A 159 -0.31 -16.57 -17.23
CA ALA A 159 -1.65 -16.90 -17.70
C ALA A 159 -1.72 -17.08 -19.23
N SER A 160 -0.79 -16.48 -19.98
CA SER A 160 -0.80 -16.50 -21.45
C SER A 160 0.63 -16.55 -22.00
N PRO A 161 1.30 -17.73 -21.94
CA PRO A 161 2.70 -17.88 -22.29
C PRO A 161 2.99 -17.58 -23.78
N ASP A 162 2.02 -17.85 -24.65
CA ASP A 162 2.15 -17.72 -26.11
C ASP A 162 2.00 -16.27 -26.62
N ILE A 163 1.52 -15.36 -25.77
CA ILE A 163 1.36 -13.95 -26.16
C ILE A 163 2.74 -13.27 -26.20
N PRO A 164 3.03 -12.44 -27.23
CA PRO A 164 4.25 -11.66 -27.29
C PRO A 164 4.48 -10.84 -26.02
N GLU A 165 5.69 -10.92 -25.47
CA GLU A 165 6.06 -10.27 -24.20
C GLU A 165 5.82 -8.75 -24.20
N SER A 166 6.06 -8.11 -25.34
CA SER A 166 5.77 -6.68 -25.54
C SER A 166 4.29 -6.35 -25.40
N LEU A 167 3.41 -7.23 -25.88
CA LEU A 167 1.96 -7.05 -25.78
C LEU A 167 1.49 -7.29 -24.34
N VAL A 168 2.07 -8.28 -23.65
CA VAL A 168 1.80 -8.54 -22.23
C VAL A 168 2.16 -7.32 -21.38
N LEU A 169 3.34 -6.73 -21.58
CA LEU A 169 3.77 -5.56 -20.83
C LEU A 169 2.92 -4.32 -21.18
N MET A 170 2.66 -4.08 -22.47
CA MET A 170 1.81 -2.97 -22.93
C MET A 170 0.43 -3.05 -22.27
N ARG A 171 -0.16 -4.25 -22.21
CA ARG A 171 -1.45 -4.49 -21.56
C ARG A 171 -1.39 -4.15 -20.07
N ALA A 172 -0.40 -4.67 -19.35
CA ALA A 172 -0.24 -4.39 -17.92
C ALA A 172 -0.06 -2.88 -17.66
N LEU A 173 0.74 -2.18 -18.48
CA LEU A 173 0.95 -0.74 -18.37
C LEU A 173 -0.34 0.05 -18.61
N ARG A 174 -1.15 -0.34 -19.59
CA ARG A 174 -2.42 0.29 -19.90
C ARG A 174 -3.43 0.05 -18.78
N ASP A 175 -3.73 -1.20 -18.49
CA ASP A 175 -4.85 -1.59 -17.62
C ASP A 175 -4.63 -1.08 -16.17
N MET A 176 -3.38 -1.00 -15.70
CA MET A 176 -3.09 -0.51 -14.35
C MET A 176 -3.03 1.01 -14.19
N ASN A 177 -2.88 1.76 -15.28
CA ASN A 177 -2.79 3.21 -15.23
C ASN A 177 -4.05 3.90 -15.75
N TYR A 178 -4.75 3.28 -16.70
CA TYR A 178 -5.99 3.81 -17.27
C TYR A 178 -7.04 4.23 -16.23
N PRO A 179 -7.34 3.45 -15.17
CA PRO A 179 -8.37 3.83 -14.19
C PRO A 179 -8.03 5.10 -13.39
N LYS A 180 -6.75 5.49 -13.34
CA LYS A 180 -6.27 6.62 -12.55
C LYS A 180 -6.40 7.93 -13.30
N PHE A 181 -6.43 7.92 -14.64
CA PHE A 181 -6.32 9.15 -15.42
C PHE A 181 -7.62 9.97 -15.41
N VAL A 182 -7.45 11.29 -15.49
CA VAL A 182 -8.55 12.19 -15.81
C VAL A 182 -8.86 12.03 -17.29
N PHE A 183 -10.11 12.34 -17.67
CA PHE A 183 -10.59 12.11 -19.03
C PHE A 183 -9.69 12.72 -20.12
N GLU A 184 -9.15 13.91 -19.87
CA GLU A 184 -8.28 14.66 -20.80
C GLU A 184 -6.90 14.01 -21.00
N ASP A 185 -6.37 13.33 -19.98
CA ASP A 185 -5.03 12.70 -20.03
C ASP A 185 -5.06 11.31 -20.65
N VAL A 186 -6.24 10.67 -20.72
CA VAL A 186 -6.40 9.32 -21.29
C VAL A 186 -5.90 9.24 -22.75
N PRO A 187 -6.32 10.13 -23.68
CA PRO A 187 -5.83 10.09 -25.06
C PRO A 187 -4.32 10.32 -25.16
N LEU A 188 -3.76 11.21 -24.33
CA LEU A 188 -2.33 11.51 -24.30
C LEU A 188 -1.52 10.29 -23.88
N PHE A 189 -1.93 9.62 -22.80
CA PHE A 189 -1.27 8.39 -22.33
C PHE A 189 -1.37 7.26 -23.35
N LEU A 190 -2.53 7.08 -24.00
CA LEU A 190 -2.68 6.09 -25.06
C LEU A 190 -1.81 6.41 -26.28
N GLY A 191 -1.59 7.69 -26.60
CA GLY A 191 -0.62 8.14 -27.60
C GLY A 191 0.81 7.70 -27.23
N LEU A 192 1.25 7.99 -26.01
CA LEU A 192 2.57 7.57 -25.52
C LEU A 192 2.79 6.05 -25.57
N ILE A 193 1.74 5.27 -25.25
CA ILE A 193 1.76 3.82 -25.38
C ILE A 193 1.96 3.42 -26.85
N ARG A 194 1.21 4.00 -27.79
CA ARG A 194 1.31 3.68 -29.23
C ARG A 194 2.70 4.01 -29.79
N ASP A 195 3.31 5.10 -29.35
CA ASP A 195 4.65 5.51 -29.79
C ASP A 195 5.73 4.53 -29.30
N LEU A 196 5.61 4.01 -28.07
CA LEU A 196 6.56 3.04 -27.52
C LEU A 196 6.33 1.60 -27.99
N PHE A 197 5.10 1.29 -28.41
CA PHE A 197 4.64 -0.03 -28.81
C PHE A 197 3.94 0.03 -30.20
N PRO A 198 4.68 0.41 -31.27
CA PRO A 198 4.08 0.63 -32.58
C PRO A 198 3.56 -0.67 -33.20
N GLY A 199 2.43 -0.58 -33.89
CA GLY A 199 1.82 -1.70 -34.62
C GLY A 199 1.23 -2.81 -33.74
N MET A 200 1.04 -2.54 -32.44
CA MET A 200 0.40 -3.48 -31.52
C MET A 200 -0.99 -3.00 -31.11
N ASP A 201 -2.00 -3.76 -31.50
CA ASP A 201 -3.34 -3.61 -30.96
C ASP A 201 -3.49 -4.49 -29.72
N CYS A 202 -3.82 -3.88 -28.59
CA CYS A 202 -4.11 -4.61 -27.37
C CYS A 202 -5.63 -4.72 -27.22
N PRO A 203 -6.25 -5.85 -27.58
CA PRO A 203 -7.66 -6.05 -27.29
C PRO A 203 -7.88 -5.99 -25.77
N ARG A 204 -9.02 -5.45 -25.36
CA ARG A 204 -9.42 -5.51 -23.96
C ARG A 204 -9.91 -6.92 -23.66
N VAL A 205 -9.35 -7.55 -22.65
CA VAL A 205 -9.93 -8.80 -22.14
C VAL A 205 -11.11 -8.42 -21.28
N GLY A 206 -12.30 -8.81 -21.72
CA GLY A 206 -13.51 -8.66 -20.92
C GLY A 206 -13.57 -9.72 -19.83
N TYR A 207 -14.38 -9.44 -18.82
CA TYR A 207 -14.85 -10.42 -17.84
C TYR A 207 -16.35 -10.62 -18.08
N PRO A 208 -16.76 -11.44 -19.06
CA PRO A 208 -18.17 -11.50 -19.48
C PRO A 208 -19.11 -11.87 -18.34
N ASP A 209 -18.72 -12.84 -17.51
CA ASP A 209 -19.50 -13.28 -16.36
C ASP A 209 -19.65 -12.19 -15.30
N PHE A 210 -18.57 -11.46 -15.03
CA PHE A 210 -18.58 -10.35 -14.07
C PHE A 210 -19.36 -9.15 -14.61
N ASN A 211 -19.26 -8.85 -15.91
CA ASN A 211 -20.03 -7.80 -16.56
C ASN A 211 -21.53 -8.11 -16.48
N ALA A 212 -21.93 -9.34 -16.79
CA ALA A 212 -23.32 -9.78 -16.67
C ALA A 212 -23.81 -9.71 -15.22
N ALA A 213 -22.98 -10.09 -14.25
CA ALA A 213 -23.31 -9.97 -12.82
C ALA A 213 -23.45 -8.51 -12.38
N ALA A 214 -22.59 -7.61 -12.84
CA ALA A 214 -22.65 -6.17 -12.54
C ALA A 214 -23.90 -5.51 -13.14
N GLU A 215 -24.23 -5.83 -14.39
CA GLU A 215 -25.46 -5.36 -15.04
C GLU A 215 -26.71 -5.86 -14.31
N LYS A 216 -26.72 -7.13 -13.90
CA LYS A 216 -27.81 -7.71 -13.10
C LYS A 216 -27.94 -7.03 -11.74
N ALA A 217 -26.83 -6.76 -11.05
CA ALA A 217 -26.83 -6.03 -9.79
C ALA A 217 -27.44 -4.63 -9.94
N LEU A 218 -27.04 -3.87 -10.98
CA LEU A 218 -27.63 -2.57 -11.27
C LEU A 218 -29.14 -2.67 -11.57
N GLY A 219 -29.55 -3.69 -12.34
CA GLY A 219 -30.95 -3.95 -12.66
C GLY A 219 -31.82 -4.28 -11.44
N ASN A 220 -31.29 -4.99 -10.45
CA ASN A 220 -32.01 -5.33 -9.22
C ASN A 220 -32.43 -4.09 -8.41
N HIS A 221 -31.65 -3.00 -8.50
CA HIS A 221 -31.94 -1.72 -7.84
C HIS A 221 -32.66 -0.72 -8.75
N ALA A 222 -33.14 -1.18 -9.91
CA ALA A 222 -33.80 -0.34 -10.92
C ALA A 222 -32.93 0.85 -11.39
N TYR A 223 -31.60 0.72 -11.38
CA TYR A 223 -30.72 1.71 -11.99
C TYR A 223 -30.78 1.65 -13.52
N ILE A 224 -30.53 2.79 -14.16
CA ILE A 224 -30.28 2.84 -15.61
C ILE A 224 -28.87 2.28 -15.84
N ILE A 225 -28.76 1.23 -16.66
CA ILE A 225 -27.48 0.60 -16.99
C ILE A 225 -26.73 1.51 -17.97
N LEU A 226 -25.65 2.12 -17.47
CA LEU A 226 -24.76 2.95 -18.28
C LEU A 226 -23.45 2.19 -18.54
N PRO A 227 -23.02 1.99 -19.81
CA PRO A 227 -21.82 1.21 -20.11
C PRO A 227 -20.55 1.69 -19.42
N PHE A 228 -20.38 3.01 -19.27
CA PHE A 228 -19.23 3.59 -18.57
C PHE A 228 -19.26 3.30 -17.05
N GLN A 229 -20.43 3.12 -16.46
CA GLN A 229 -20.56 2.79 -15.05
C GLN A 229 -20.17 1.33 -14.81
N VAL A 230 -20.63 0.41 -15.66
CA VAL A 230 -20.21 -1.00 -15.65
C VAL A 230 -18.69 -1.09 -15.83
N ASP A 231 -18.14 -0.31 -16.78
CA ASP A 231 -16.70 -0.22 -17.00
C ASP A 231 -15.93 0.20 -15.72
N LYS A 232 -16.45 1.15 -14.94
CA LYS A 232 -15.84 1.57 -13.67
C LYS A 232 -15.90 0.49 -12.60
N VAL A 233 -16.97 -0.31 -12.54
CA VAL A 233 -17.06 -1.46 -11.63
C VAL A 233 -16.00 -2.51 -11.99
N VAL A 234 -15.79 -2.78 -13.29
CA VAL A 234 -14.75 -3.71 -13.77
C VAL A 234 -13.36 -3.18 -13.46
N GLN A 235 -13.09 -1.90 -13.72
CA GLN A 235 -11.80 -1.28 -13.41
C GLN A 235 -11.48 -1.34 -11.90
N MET A 236 -12.48 -1.13 -11.05
CA MET A 236 -12.33 -1.29 -9.60
C MET A 236 -11.98 -2.74 -9.24
N TYR A 237 -12.69 -3.73 -9.83
CA TYR A 237 -12.44 -5.14 -9.62
C TYR A 237 -11.01 -5.56 -10.02
N GLU A 238 -10.56 -5.15 -11.21
CA GLU A 238 -9.19 -5.37 -11.70
C GLU A 238 -8.14 -4.72 -10.78
N THR A 239 -8.40 -3.50 -10.32
CA THR A 239 -7.50 -2.77 -9.41
C THR A 239 -7.36 -3.51 -8.07
N MET A 240 -8.48 -3.98 -7.51
CA MET A 240 -8.51 -4.73 -6.24
C MET A 240 -7.82 -6.10 -6.32
N MET A 241 -7.65 -6.69 -7.50
CA MET A 241 -6.84 -7.92 -7.65
C MET A 241 -5.35 -7.68 -7.43
N THR A 242 -4.87 -6.47 -7.72
CA THR A 242 -3.44 -6.14 -7.65
C THR A 242 -3.04 -5.45 -6.35
N ARG A 243 -3.99 -4.80 -5.66
CA ARG A 243 -3.76 -3.97 -4.49
C ARG A 243 -4.71 -4.32 -3.37
N HIS A 244 -4.20 -4.32 -2.15
CA HIS A 244 -4.98 -4.59 -0.93
C HIS A 244 -5.94 -3.44 -0.58
N SER A 245 -5.66 -2.23 -1.04
CA SER A 245 -6.48 -1.03 -0.82
C SER A 245 -6.65 -0.26 -2.13
N THR A 246 -7.84 0.33 -2.30
CA THR A 246 -8.20 1.12 -3.48
C THR A 246 -8.95 2.36 -3.02
N MET A 247 -8.57 3.52 -3.55
CA MET A 247 -9.27 4.79 -3.31
C MET A 247 -10.19 5.08 -4.48
N ILE A 248 -11.44 5.48 -4.20
CA ILE A 248 -12.38 5.92 -5.21
C ILE A 248 -12.60 7.41 -5.05
N VAL A 249 -12.13 8.16 -6.04
CA VAL A 249 -12.12 9.63 -6.03
C VAL A 249 -13.14 10.15 -7.04
N GLY A 250 -13.87 11.19 -6.65
CA GLY A 250 -14.88 11.82 -7.49
C GLY A 250 -15.77 12.76 -6.69
N PRO A 251 -16.55 13.62 -7.36
CA PRO A 251 -17.39 14.61 -6.70
C PRO A 251 -18.55 13.97 -5.93
N THR A 252 -19.19 14.76 -5.06
CA THR A 252 -20.46 14.41 -4.42
C THR A 252 -21.50 14.08 -5.49
N GLY A 253 -22.26 12.99 -5.30
CA GLY A 253 -23.23 12.52 -6.30
C GLY A 253 -22.62 11.83 -7.53
N GLY A 254 -21.28 11.68 -7.62
CA GLY A 254 -20.60 11.06 -8.76
C GLY A 254 -20.74 9.53 -8.89
N GLY A 255 -21.67 8.89 -8.17
CA GLY A 255 -21.92 7.45 -8.28
C GLY A 255 -20.90 6.51 -7.62
N LYS A 256 -19.93 7.04 -6.85
CA LYS A 256 -18.87 6.25 -6.19
C LYS A 256 -19.42 5.10 -5.34
N THR A 257 -20.35 5.40 -4.45
CA THR A 257 -20.97 4.41 -3.55
C THR A 257 -21.74 3.34 -4.33
N VAL A 258 -22.38 3.73 -5.45
CA VAL A 258 -23.06 2.77 -6.33
C VAL A 258 -22.05 1.80 -6.93
N VAL A 259 -20.92 2.28 -7.46
CA VAL A 259 -19.87 1.42 -8.01
C VAL A 259 -19.35 0.41 -6.98
N ILE A 260 -19.11 0.83 -5.73
CA ILE A 260 -18.65 -0.04 -4.65
C ILE A 260 -19.67 -1.13 -4.32
N ASN A 261 -20.93 -0.72 -4.12
CA ASN A 261 -22.00 -1.65 -3.76
C ASN A 261 -22.29 -2.63 -4.90
N THR A 262 -22.32 -2.15 -6.15
CA THR A 262 -22.48 -2.99 -7.34
C THR A 262 -21.36 -4.02 -7.45
N LEU A 263 -20.10 -3.68 -7.13
CA LEU A 263 -19.01 -4.65 -7.11
C LEU A 263 -19.26 -5.78 -6.10
N ALA A 264 -19.67 -5.46 -4.88
CA ALA A 264 -19.93 -6.47 -3.87
C ALA A 264 -21.14 -7.36 -4.24
N GLU A 265 -22.20 -6.77 -4.77
CA GLU A 265 -23.36 -7.53 -5.24
C GLU A 265 -23.04 -8.41 -6.43
N ALA A 266 -22.25 -7.93 -7.39
CA ALA A 266 -21.78 -8.73 -8.51
C ALA A 266 -20.99 -9.96 -8.02
N GLN A 267 -20.14 -9.81 -7.00
CA GLN A 267 -19.43 -10.93 -6.37
C GLN A 267 -20.39 -11.92 -5.71
N ILE A 268 -21.42 -11.44 -5.01
CA ILE A 268 -22.47 -12.30 -4.42
C ILE A 268 -23.23 -13.08 -5.49
N ILE A 269 -23.60 -12.43 -6.60
CA ILE A 269 -24.27 -13.06 -7.74
C ILE A 269 -23.41 -14.15 -8.37
N MET A 270 -22.08 -13.95 -8.42
CA MET A 270 -21.12 -14.95 -8.86
C MET A 270 -20.87 -16.08 -7.84
N GLY A 271 -21.60 -16.10 -6.73
CA GLY A 271 -21.51 -17.14 -5.70
C GLY A 271 -20.38 -16.92 -4.69
N ILE A 272 -19.80 -15.72 -4.62
CA ILE A 272 -18.79 -15.35 -3.62
C ILE A 272 -19.44 -14.45 -2.56
N PRO A 273 -19.77 -14.97 -1.36
CA PRO A 273 -20.29 -14.15 -0.28
C PRO A 273 -19.36 -12.98 -0.03
N THR A 274 -19.91 -11.77 -0.08
CA THR A 274 -19.13 -10.54 0.03
C THR A 274 -19.76 -9.63 1.06
N LYS A 275 -18.97 -9.19 2.04
CA LYS A 275 -19.41 -8.30 3.11
C LYS A 275 -18.57 -7.03 3.11
N ILE A 276 -19.22 -5.88 3.12
CA ILE A 276 -18.59 -4.57 3.31
C ILE A 276 -18.92 -4.10 4.73
N THR A 277 -17.89 -3.79 5.51
CA THR A 277 -18.02 -3.09 6.79
C THR A 277 -17.63 -1.64 6.57
N THR A 278 -18.61 -0.74 6.63
CA THR A 278 -18.39 0.69 6.43
C THR A 278 -18.12 1.39 7.76
N LEU A 279 -17.12 2.26 7.78
CA LEU A 279 -16.90 3.19 8.87
C LEU A 279 -16.56 4.58 8.35
N ASN A 280 -16.95 5.61 9.10
CA ASN A 280 -16.44 6.95 8.91
C ASN A 280 -15.31 7.20 9.92
N PRO A 281 -14.04 7.23 9.48
CA PRO A 281 -12.89 7.39 10.39
C PRO A 281 -12.89 8.76 11.09
N LYS A 282 -13.56 9.77 10.53
CA LYS A 282 -13.67 11.11 11.11
C LYS A 282 -14.81 11.25 12.12
N ALA A 283 -15.72 10.28 12.19
CA ALA A 283 -16.82 10.30 13.14
C ALA A 283 -16.38 9.95 14.57
N CYS A 284 -15.16 9.45 14.75
CA CYS A 284 -14.58 9.10 16.04
C CYS A 284 -13.16 9.68 16.16
N SER A 285 -12.66 9.77 17.38
CA SER A 285 -11.27 10.14 17.63
C SER A 285 -10.32 9.03 17.16
N VAL A 286 -9.06 9.36 16.89
CA VAL A 286 -8.01 8.38 16.52
C VAL A 286 -7.87 7.29 17.60
N ILE A 287 -8.06 7.66 18.86
CA ILE A 287 -8.03 6.75 20.01
C ILE A 287 -9.20 5.76 19.96
N GLU A 288 -10.42 6.23 19.70
CA GLU A 288 -11.58 5.35 19.56
C GLU A 288 -11.50 4.48 18.31
N LEU A 289 -10.85 4.96 17.25
CA LEU A 289 -10.68 4.22 16.00
C LEU A 289 -9.69 3.05 16.16
N TYR A 290 -8.48 3.33 16.66
CA TYR A 290 -7.39 2.35 16.74
C TYR A 290 -7.27 1.65 18.09
N GLY A 291 -7.71 2.29 19.15
CA GLY A 291 -7.55 1.84 20.53
C GLY A 291 -6.45 2.60 21.26
N ILE A 292 -6.38 2.38 22.56
CA ILE A 292 -5.41 3.02 23.44
C ILE A 292 -4.94 2.06 24.52
N LEU A 293 -3.65 2.16 24.84
CA LEU A 293 -3.08 1.58 26.04
C LEU A 293 -3.24 2.58 27.18
N ASP A 294 -4.00 2.23 28.22
CA ASP A 294 -4.21 3.12 29.37
C ASP A 294 -2.85 3.49 30.01
N PRO A 295 -2.55 4.79 30.19
CA PRO A 295 -1.25 5.23 30.68
C PRO A 295 -0.98 4.84 32.14
N VAL A 296 -2.03 4.59 32.93
CA VAL A 296 -1.95 4.27 34.37
C VAL A 296 -2.07 2.77 34.60
N SER A 297 -3.18 2.15 34.19
CA SER A 297 -3.45 0.72 34.42
C SER A 297 -2.62 -0.17 33.50
N ARG A 298 -2.18 0.36 32.35
CA ARG A 298 -1.46 -0.38 31.29
C ARG A 298 -2.31 -1.44 30.61
N ASP A 299 -3.64 -1.34 30.73
CA ASP A 299 -4.57 -2.21 30.03
C ASP A 299 -4.84 -1.69 28.62
N TRP A 300 -4.95 -2.62 27.66
CA TRP A 300 -5.27 -2.29 26.29
C TRP A 300 -6.79 -2.22 26.09
N THR A 301 -7.27 -1.10 25.55
CA THR A 301 -8.65 -0.96 25.08
C THR A 301 -8.66 -0.95 23.55
N ASP A 302 -9.37 -1.92 22.96
CA ASP A 302 -9.50 -2.01 21.51
C ASP A 302 -10.31 -0.83 20.95
N GLY A 303 -9.85 -0.28 19.84
CA GLY A 303 -10.63 0.66 19.03
C GLY A 303 -11.62 -0.04 18.09
N LEU A 304 -12.49 0.75 17.48
CA LEU A 304 -13.51 0.30 16.54
C LEU A 304 -12.90 -0.48 15.36
N LEU A 305 -11.88 0.08 14.70
CA LEU A 305 -11.22 -0.58 13.58
C LEU A 305 -10.48 -1.84 14.03
N SER A 306 -9.82 -1.81 15.19
CA SER A 306 -9.12 -2.98 15.75
C SER A 306 -10.09 -4.13 16.04
N CYS A 307 -11.27 -3.84 16.57
CA CYS A 307 -12.35 -4.81 16.75
C CYS A 307 -12.86 -5.38 15.41
N ILE A 308 -13.16 -4.50 14.45
CA ILE A 308 -13.62 -4.91 13.10
C ILE A 308 -12.57 -5.78 12.43
N PHE A 309 -11.30 -5.37 12.47
CA PHE A 309 -10.19 -6.08 11.84
C PHE A 309 -10.00 -7.46 12.48
N ARG A 310 -10.08 -7.58 13.80
CA ARG A 310 -10.00 -8.88 14.48
C ARG A 310 -11.16 -9.79 14.08
N GLU A 311 -12.38 -9.26 14.02
CA GLU A 311 -13.56 -10.02 13.59
C GLU A 311 -13.41 -10.52 12.13
N MET A 312 -12.93 -9.64 11.25
CA MET A 312 -12.73 -9.95 9.84
C MET A 312 -11.66 -11.01 9.59
N ASN A 313 -10.64 -11.11 10.46
CA ASN A 313 -9.59 -12.11 10.35
C ASN A 313 -9.92 -13.45 11.04
N LYS A 314 -11.12 -13.60 11.64
CA LYS A 314 -11.54 -14.91 12.14
C LYS A 314 -11.62 -15.93 11.00
N PRO A 315 -11.09 -17.15 11.17
CA PRO A 315 -11.12 -18.19 10.14
C PRO A 315 -12.55 -18.50 9.70
N THR A 316 -12.73 -18.72 8.40
CA THR A 316 -13.99 -19.17 7.84
C THR A 316 -13.81 -20.40 6.97
N GLU A 317 -14.80 -21.28 7.00
CA GLU A 317 -14.79 -22.53 6.22
C GLU A 317 -15.10 -22.31 4.74
N ARG A 318 -15.74 -21.17 4.40
CA ARG A 318 -16.15 -20.83 3.04
C ARG A 318 -15.30 -19.70 2.50
N LEU A 319 -15.00 -19.77 1.19
CA LEU A 319 -14.37 -18.67 0.48
C LEU A 319 -15.34 -17.48 0.44
N GLU A 320 -14.99 -16.41 1.13
CA GLU A 320 -15.74 -15.16 1.16
C GLU A 320 -14.82 -13.95 1.03
N ARG A 321 -15.39 -12.82 0.62
CA ARG A 321 -14.69 -11.54 0.53
C ARG A 321 -15.19 -10.61 1.63
N ARG A 322 -14.26 -10.08 2.41
CA ARG A 322 -14.55 -9.12 3.48
C ARG A 322 -13.80 -7.82 3.18
N TYR A 323 -14.53 -6.73 3.03
CA TYR A 323 -13.96 -5.41 2.77
C TYR A 323 -14.24 -4.45 3.94
N VAL A 324 -13.26 -3.62 4.27
CA VAL A 324 -13.46 -2.44 5.11
C VAL A 324 -13.57 -1.24 4.19
N MET A 325 -14.65 -0.48 4.29
CA MET A 325 -14.83 0.79 3.58
C MET A 325 -14.69 1.94 4.56
N PHE A 326 -13.70 2.80 4.31
CA PHE A 326 -13.55 4.08 5.00
C PHE A 326 -14.27 5.16 4.20
N ASP A 327 -15.48 5.51 4.63
CA ASP A 327 -16.32 6.53 3.99
C ASP A 327 -16.24 7.84 4.79
N GLY A 328 -15.26 8.65 4.45
CA GLY A 328 -15.01 9.93 5.09
C GLY A 328 -13.78 10.63 4.51
N ASP A 329 -13.55 11.85 5.00
CA ASP A 329 -12.41 12.66 4.56
C ASP A 329 -11.08 12.06 5.02
N ILE A 330 -10.06 12.23 4.17
CA ILE A 330 -8.71 11.74 4.43
C ILE A 330 -7.92 12.83 5.14
N ASP A 331 -7.28 12.47 6.25
CA ASP A 331 -6.22 13.27 6.87
C ASP A 331 -5.07 12.37 7.32
N ALA A 332 -3.88 12.98 7.44
CA ALA A 332 -2.64 12.27 7.76
C ALA A 332 -2.60 11.68 9.18
N LEU A 333 -3.48 12.11 10.09
CA LEU A 333 -3.47 11.63 11.48
C LEU A 333 -4.03 10.22 11.59
N TRP A 334 -5.07 9.88 10.80
CA TRP A 334 -5.66 8.54 10.84
C TRP A 334 -5.18 7.63 9.72
N ILE A 335 -5.01 8.13 8.48
CA ILE A 335 -4.76 7.26 7.32
C ILE A 335 -3.36 6.61 7.34
N GLU A 336 -2.41 7.23 8.03
CA GLU A 336 -1.03 6.76 8.09
C GLU A 336 -0.74 5.89 9.34
N ASN A 337 -1.74 5.53 10.16
CA ASN A 337 -1.57 4.61 11.30
C ASN A 337 -1.86 3.15 10.92
#